data_AF-A0A1A7WG17-F1
#
_entry.id   AF-A0A1A7WG17-F1
#
_cell.length_a   1.000
_cell.length_b   1.000
_cell.length_c   1.000
_cell.angle_alpha   90.00
_cell.angle_beta   90.00
_cell.angle_gamma   90.00
#
_symmetry.space_group_name_H-M   'P 1'
#
loop_
_entity.id
_entity.type
_entity.pdbx_description
1 polymer ?
#
loop_
_entity_poly.entity_id
_entity_poly.type
_entity_poly.pdbx_seq_one_letter_code
_entity_poly.pdbx_strand_id
1 'polypeptide(L)'
;RSDEELLKGLLTDDYCHVCSSVLIFESHRLSHYGGKKHNQKVRMYLETARAEKTPKSQMMSSSKNRFCELCNMVFNSDVVAKSHYEGKVHAKHLRKQSRHPPAKDTEVHASSSLTQNPEKSGQKSTQESDEELQMHTTAASASTSSELNLKDPNKYCYLCTVSFTDPMTALQHYNGRKHQKKQARQELLNELGDDEQLDDSL
;
A
#
# COMPACT_ATOMS: atom_id res chain seq x y z
N ARG A 1 -38.42 7.93 -7.64
CA ARG A 1 -37.96 6.64 -7.07
C ARG A 1 -37.58 6.91 -5.62
N SER A 2 -38.11 6.15 -4.68
CA SER A 2 -37.76 6.27 -3.26
C SER A 2 -36.36 5.69 -3.00
N ASP A 3 -35.68 6.11 -1.94
CA ASP A 3 -34.41 5.50 -1.52
C ASP A 3 -34.59 4.02 -1.12
N GLU A 4 -35.78 3.65 -0.67
CA GLU A 4 -36.17 2.27 -0.37
C GLU A 4 -36.13 1.38 -1.63
N GLU A 5 -36.55 1.90 -2.79
CA GLU A 5 -36.48 1.22 -4.09
C GLU A 5 -35.03 1.01 -4.55
N LEU A 6 -34.10 1.87 -4.10
CA LEU A 6 -32.67 1.77 -4.38
C LEU A 6 -31.94 0.78 -3.46
N LEU A 7 -32.45 0.55 -2.24
CA LEU A 7 -31.85 -0.37 -1.26
C LEU A 7 -32.47 -1.76 -1.27
N LYS A 8 -33.66 -1.91 -1.86
CA LYS A 8 -34.36 -3.20 -1.99
C LYS A 8 -33.48 -4.25 -2.67
N GLY A 9 -33.26 -5.37 -1.98
CA GLY A 9 -32.42 -6.47 -2.46
C GLY A 9 -30.91 -6.26 -2.27
N LEU A 10 -30.46 -5.12 -1.73
CA LEU A 10 -29.05 -4.90 -1.37
C LEU A 10 -28.76 -5.16 0.12
N LEU A 11 -29.79 -5.11 0.94
CA LEU A 11 -29.77 -5.44 2.36
C LEU A 11 -30.70 -6.65 2.53
N THR A 12 -30.14 -7.86 2.69
CA THR A 12 -30.87 -9.11 2.89
C THR A 12 -30.57 -9.72 4.25
N ASP A 13 -31.38 -10.69 4.65
CA ASP A 13 -31.28 -11.35 5.95
C ASP A 13 -29.94 -12.07 6.20
N ASP A 14 -29.26 -12.45 5.13
CA ASP A 14 -28.04 -13.27 5.06
C ASP A 14 -26.83 -12.51 4.47
N TYR A 15 -27.04 -11.40 3.76
CA TYR A 15 -25.97 -10.66 3.09
C TYR A 15 -26.24 -9.16 2.96
N CYS A 16 -25.19 -8.36 3.14
CA CYS A 16 -25.21 -6.93 2.83
C CYS A 16 -24.37 -6.66 1.58
N HIS A 17 -25.02 -6.41 0.45
CA HIS A 17 -24.34 -6.05 -0.80
C HIS A 17 -23.62 -4.69 -0.72
N VAL A 18 -24.20 -3.72 0.02
CA VAL A 18 -23.56 -2.41 0.26
C VAL A 18 -22.22 -2.58 1.00
N CYS A 19 -22.17 -3.44 2.01
CA CYS A 19 -20.94 -3.70 2.76
C CYS A 19 -20.07 -4.82 2.17
N SER A 20 -20.62 -5.65 1.29
CA SER A 20 -20.05 -6.91 0.79
C SER A 20 -19.73 -7.88 1.93
N SER A 21 -20.72 -8.11 2.80
CA SER A 21 -20.54 -8.84 4.07
C SER A 21 -21.64 -9.89 4.30
N VAL A 22 -21.25 -11.11 4.65
CA VAL A 22 -22.16 -12.19 5.06
C VAL A 22 -22.65 -11.96 6.49
N LEU A 23 -23.95 -12.09 6.71
CA LEU A 23 -24.63 -11.88 7.99
C LEU A 23 -25.11 -13.23 8.54
N ILE A 24 -24.21 -13.90 9.26
CA ILE A 24 -24.39 -15.30 9.71
C ILE A 24 -25.48 -15.45 10.80
N PHE A 25 -25.68 -14.42 11.63
CA PHE A 25 -26.60 -14.44 12.77
C PHE A 25 -27.42 -13.15 12.83
N GLU A 26 -28.64 -13.24 13.35
CA GLU A 26 -29.55 -12.10 13.52
C GLU A 26 -28.94 -10.99 14.41
N SER A 27 -28.26 -11.34 15.49
CA SER A 27 -27.55 -10.36 16.35
C SER A 27 -26.47 -9.58 15.59
N HIS A 28 -25.71 -10.26 14.72
CA HIS A 28 -24.73 -9.62 13.84
C HIS A 28 -25.43 -8.74 12.79
N ARG A 29 -26.52 -9.21 12.18
CA ARG A 29 -27.34 -8.43 11.22
C ARG A 29 -27.87 -7.13 11.83
N LEU A 30 -28.50 -7.21 13.01
CA LEU A 30 -29.08 -6.05 13.70
C LEU A 30 -27.98 -5.04 14.08
N SER A 31 -26.87 -5.51 14.63
CA SER A 31 -25.69 -4.66 14.95
C SER A 31 -25.07 -4.04 13.69
N HIS A 32 -25.02 -4.79 12.58
CA HIS A 32 -24.51 -4.30 11.29
C HIS A 32 -25.38 -3.18 10.73
N TYR A 33 -26.70 -3.40 10.60
CA TYR A 33 -27.61 -2.42 9.99
C TYR A 33 -27.87 -1.19 10.89
N GLY A 34 -27.89 -1.36 12.21
CA GLY A 34 -27.87 -0.24 13.16
C GLY A 34 -26.51 0.49 13.22
N GLY A 35 -25.45 -0.07 12.65
CA GLY A 35 -24.08 0.41 12.78
C GLY A 35 -23.81 1.71 12.00
N LYS A 36 -23.15 2.68 12.65
CA LYS A 36 -22.75 3.97 12.03
C LYS A 36 -21.94 3.79 10.74
N LYS A 37 -21.09 2.75 10.66
CA LYS A 37 -20.28 2.41 9.47
C LYS A 37 -21.15 2.00 8.27
N HIS A 38 -22.12 1.12 8.50
CA HIS A 38 -23.08 0.69 7.47
C HIS A 38 -23.91 1.88 6.98
N ASN A 39 -24.45 2.67 7.91
CA ASN A 39 -25.24 3.87 7.61
C ASN A 39 -24.46 4.88 6.74
N GLN A 40 -23.17 5.12 7.03
CA GLN A 40 -22.33 5.98 6.17
C GLN A 40 -22.16 5.39 4.76
N LYS A 41 -21.98 4.07 4.63
CA LYS A 41 -21.81 3.40 3.34
C LYS A 41 -23.10 3.42 2.51
N VAL A 42 -24.27 3.26 3.15
CA VAL A 42 -25.60 3.42 2.54
C VAL A 42 -25.81 4.83 2.00
N ARG A 43 -25.46 5.87 2.76
CA ARG A 43 -25.56 7.28 2.29
C ARG A 43 -24.74 7.51 1.02
N MET A 44 -23.50 7.02 0.99
CA MET A 44 -22.62 7.15 -0.18
C MET A 44 -23.10 6.34 -1.39
N TYR A 45 -23.71 5.18 -1.15
CA TYR A 45 -24.34 4.38 -2.21
C TYR A 45 -25.53 5.12 -2.83
N LEU A 46 -26.44 5.66 -2.00
CA LEU A 46 -27.61 6.42 -2.48
C LEU A 46 -27.22 7.67 -3.26
N GLU A 47 -26.22 8.42 -2.79
CA GLU A 47 -25.71 9.61 -3.47
C GLU A 47 -25.16 9.28 -4.86
N THR A 48 -24.37 8.20 -4.97
CA THR A 48 -23.86 7.69 -6.26
C THR A 48 -25.00 7.22 -7.18
N ALA A 49 -25.97 6.46 -6.64
CA ALA A 49 -27.11 5.93 -7.39
C ALA A 49 -28.12 7.00 -7.84
N ARG A 50 -28.03 8.22 -7.30
CA ARG A 50 -28.74 9.42 -7.77
C ARG A 50 -27.95 10.15 -8.86
N ALA A 51 -26.63 10.26 -8.72
CA ALA A 51 -25.76 10.89 -9.72
C ALA A 51 -25.76 10.16 -11.08
N GLU A 52 -25.82 8.82 -11.09
CA GLU A 52 -25.90 8.01 -12.32
C GLU A 52 -27.21 8.19 -13.12
N LYS A 53 -28.21 8.91 -12.60
CA LYS A 53 -29.55 9.06 -13.20
C LYS A 53 -29.81 10.42 -13.84
N THR A 54 -28.88 11.37 -13.80
CA THR A 54 -29.01 12.59 -14.59
C THR A 54 -28.68 12.28 -16.07
N PRO A 55 -29.55 12.62 -17.03
CA PRO A 55 -29.22 12.43 -18.45
C PRO A 55 -28.02 13.30 -18.81
N LYS A 56 -27.06 12.72 -19.52
CA LYS A 56 -25.76 13.34 -19.85
C LYS A 56 -25.94 14.63 -20.65
N SER A 57 -25.89 15.76 -19.96
CA SER A 57 -25.45 17.03 -20.52
C SER A 57 -24.39 17.62 -19.60
N GLN A 58 -23.15 17.69 -20.10
CA GLN A 58 -22.02 18.43 -19.52
C GLN A 58 -21.63 18.12 -18.06
N MET A 59 -20.98 16.98 -17.81
CA MET A 59 -19.63 16.91 -17.17
C MET A 59 -19.15 15.45 -17.12
N MET A 60 -18.07 15.12 -17.83
CA MET A 60 -17.58 13.74 -17.94
C MET A 60 -16.75 13.30 -16.73
N SER A 61 -17.31 12.39 -15.91
CA SER A 61 -16.64 11.23 -15.30
C SER A 61 -15.18 11.42 -14.83
N SER A 62 -14.95 12.08 -13.68
CA SER A 62 -13.60 12.18 -13.07
C SER A 62 -13.22 11.00 -12.15
N SER A 63 -14.18 10.31 -11.53
CA SER A 63 -13.91 9.37 -10.42
C SER A 63 -13.20 8.06 -10.81
N LYS A 64 -13.05 7.76 -12.11
CA LYS A 64 -12.44 6.50 -12.60
C LYS A 64 -10.91 6.50 -12.54
N ASN A 65 -10.28 7.64 -12.26
CA ASN A 65 -8.83 7.79 -12.40
C ASN A 65 -8.01 7.49 -11.12
N ARG A 66 -8.64 7.19 -9.98
CA ARG A 66 -7.94 7.15 -8.67
C ARG A 66 -6.97 5.99 -8.45
N PHE A 67 -6.93 4.98 -9.32
CA PHE A 67 -5.98 3.87 -9.24
C PHE A 67 -5.47 3.48 -10.63
N CYS A 68 -4.16 3.29 -10.75
CA CYS A 68 -3.48 2.83 -11.95
C CYS A 68 -2.96 1.41 -11.74
N GLU A 69 -3.57 0.43 -12.43
CA GLU A 69 -3.16 -0.98 -12.39
C GLU A 69 -1.74 -1.18 -12.96
N LEU A 70 -1.39 -0.49 -14.06
CA LEU A 70 -0.09 -0.65 -14.76
C LEU A 70 1.12 -0.23 -13.94
N CYS A 71 0.91 0.60 -12.91
CA CYS A 71 1.95 1.04 -11.98
C CYS A 71 1.64 0.63 -10.53
N ASN A 72 0.51 -0.05 -10.28
CA ASN A 72 -0.05 -0.34 -8.96
C ASN A 72 -0.04 0.88 -7.99
N MET A 73 -0.50 2.04 -8.47
CA MET A 73 -0.48 3.29 -7.70
C MET A 73 -1.87 3.90 -7.50
N VAL A 74 -2.16 4.32 -6.26
CA VAL A 74 -3.41 5.00 -5.86
C VAL A 74 -3.16 6.50 -5.69
N PHE A 75 -4.08 7.34 -6.19
CA PHE A 75 -3.98 8.80 -6.15
C PHE A 75 -4.99 9.41 -5.20
N ASN A 76 -4.57 10.42 -4.45
CA ASN A 76 -5.46 11.12 -3.51
C ASN A 76 -6.38 12.16 -4.22
N SER A 77 -6.07 12.55 -5.46
CA SER A 77 -6.78 13.55 -6.25
C SER A 77 -6.75 13.21 -7.74
N ASP A 78 -7.82 13.53 -8.46
CA ASP A 78 -7.96 13.28 -9.90
C ASP A 78 -6.96 14.12 -10.73
N VAL A 79 -6.53 15.28 -10.22
CA VAL A 79 -5.48 16.11 -10.85
C VAL A 79 -4.14 15.39 -10.81
N VAL A 80 -3.81 14.78 -9.67
CA VAL A 80 -2.57 13.99 -9.50
C VAL A 80 -2.63 12.72 -10.36
N ALA A 81 -3.80 12.09 -10.45
CA ALA A 81 -4.00 10.94 -11.32
C ALA A 81 -3.78 11.27 -12.80
N LYS A 82 -4.36 12.37 -13.32
CA LYS A 82 -4.13 12.81 -14.71
C LYS A 82 -2.64 13.04 -15.00
N SER A 83 -1.96 13.78 -14.12
CA SER A 83 -0.51 13.99 -14.22
C SER A 83 0.30 12.69 -14.20
N HIS A 84 -0.15 11.65 -13.48
CA HIS A 84 0.45 10.34 -13.55
C HIS A 84 0.27 9.67 -14.93
N TYR A 85 -0.96 9.59 -15.44
CA TYR A 85 -1.28 8.91 -16.70
C TYR A 85 -0.59 9.55 -17.91
N GLU A 86 -0.49 10.88 -17.91
CA GLU A 86 0.22 11.68 -18.92
C GLU A 86 1.76 11.68 -18.71
N GLY A 87 2.23 11.08 -17.61
CA GLY A 87 3.61 11.12 -17.16
C GLY A 87 4.54 10.09 -17.80
N LYS A 88 5.84 10.45 -17.88
CA LYS A 88 6.92 9.62 -18.45
C LYS A 88 7.05 8.23 -17.81
N VAL A 89 6.69 8.09 -16.53
CA VAL A 89 6.71 6.82 -15.78
C VAL A 89 5.63 5.87 -16.30
N HIS A 90 4.39 6.35 -16.41
CA HIS A 90 3.26 5.57 -16.93
C HIS A 90 3.51 5.17 -18.39
N ALA A 91 3.96 6.11 -19.23
CA ALA A 91 4.33 5.84 -20.61
C ALA A 91 5.44 4.77 -20.77
N LYS A 92 6.38 4.68 -19.81
CA LYS A 92 7.43 3.64 -19.79
C LYS A 92 6.86 2.27 -19.42
N HIS A 93 5.93 2.20 -18.46
CA HIS A 93 5.25 0.94 -18.09
C HIS A 93 4.40 0.41 -19.25
N LEU A 94 3.62 1.28 -19.89
CA LEU A 94 2.80 0.95 -21.06
C LEU A 94 3.65 0.33 -22.20
N ARG A 95 4.78 0.96 -22.53
CA ARG A 95 5.74 0.45 -23.54
C ARG A 95 6.43 -0.86 -23.14
N LYS A 96 6.54 -1.18 -21.85
CA LYS A 96 7.09 -2.46 -21.36
C LYS A 96 6.07 -3.60 -21.50
N GLN A 97 4.79 -3.31 -21.34
CA GLN A 97 3.70 -4.30 -21.43
C GLN A 97 3.40 -4.72 -22.86
N SER A 98 3.58 -3.86 -23.87
CA SER A 98 3.34 -4.16 -25.29
C SER A 98 4.37 -5.09 -25.96
N ARG A 99 5.14 -5.88 -25.19
CA ARG A 99 6.16 -6.81 -25.73
C ARG A 99 5.57 -8.19 -26.09
N HIS A 100 4.58 -8.19 -26.99
CA HIS A 100 4.19 -9.37 -27.76
C HIS A 100 4.09 -8.97 -29.25
N PRO A 101 4.70 -9.71 -30.19
CA PRO A 101 4.81 -9.25 -31.57
C PRO A 101 3.59 -9.63 -32.42
N PRO A 102 3.10 -8.70 -33.25
CA PRO A 102 2.60 -9.00 -34.58
C PRO A 102 3.63 -8.56 -35.65
N ALA A 103 3.56 -9.20 -36.81
CA ALA A 103 4.50 -9.01 -37.92
C ALA A 103 4.29 -7.69 -38.69
N LYS A 104 5.35 -7.24 -39.40
CA LYS A 104 5.35 -6.81 -40.84
C LYS A 104 4.14 -6.01 -41.38
N ASP A 105 4.26 -4.89 -42.11
CA ASP A 105 5.35 -4.25 -42.88
C ASP A 105 5.06 -2.73 -43.05
N THR A 106 6.00 -2.00 -43.69
CA THR A 106 5.80 -0.74 -44.46
C THR A 106 5.85 0.63 -43.73
N GLU A 107 7.08 1.15 -43.59
CA GLU A 107 7.58 2.39 -44.23
C GLU A 107 6.62 3.56 -44.57
N VAL A 108 7.02 4.80 -44.20
CA VAL A 108 7.33 5.96 -45.10
C VAL A 108 7.04 7.34 -44.45
N HIS A 109 8.14 8.05 -44.09
CA HIS A 109 8.37 9.52 -44.12
C HIS A 109 7.44 10.48 -43.30
N ALA A 110 7.84 11.71 -42.90
CA ALA A 110 9.00 12.53 -43.28
C ALA A 110 9.49 13.44 -42.11
N SER A 111 10.80 13.80 -42.12
CA SER A 111 11.42 15.14 -41.86
C SER A 111 11.03 15.98 -40.61
N SER A 112 11.86 16.76 -39.91
CA SER A 112 13.31 17.13 -39.89
C SER A 112 13.52 18.07 -38.67
N SER A 113 14.69 18.42 -38.10
CA SER A 113 16.12 18.05 -38.32
C SER A 113 16.98 18.43 -37.08
N LEU A 114 18.26 18.01 -37.10
CA LEU A 114 19.52 18.63 -36.58
C LEU A 114 19.42 19.75 -35.51
N THR A 115 20.19 19.74 -34.40
CA THR A 115 21.68 19.69 -34.35
C THR A 115 22.32 19.03 -33.10
N GLN A 116 23.44 18.32 -33.34
CA GLN A 116 24.71 18.22 -32.58
C GLN A 116 24.77 18.25 -31.01
N ASN A 117 24.98 17.06 -30.42
CA ASN A 117 26.03 16.58 -29.46
C ASN A 117 27.05 17.57 -28.81
N PRO A 118 27.84 17.22 -27.74
CA PRO A 118 27.93 15.94 -27.00
C PRO A 118 28.20 15.96 -25.45
N GLU A 119 28.25 14.77 -24.83
CA GLU A 119 28.83 14.40 -23.50
C GLU A 119 28.17 14.98 -22.21
N LYS A 120 28.24 14.38 -20.99
CA LYS A 120 28.89 13.15 -20.48
C LYS A 120 28.20 12.64 -19.19
N SER A 121 28.26 11.32 -18.93
CA SER A 121 28.07 10.66 -17.62
C SER A 121 26.69 10.79 -16.91
N GLY A 122 26.08 9.73 -16.37
CA GLY A 122 26.42 8.31 -16.39
C GLY A 122 25.40 7.46 -15.61
N GLN A 123 25.07 6.28 -16.15
CA GLN A 123 24.61 5.06 -15.44
C GLN A 123 23.31 5.16 -14.58
N LYS A 124 22.20 4.59 -15.07
CA LYS A 124 21.74 3.20 -14.82
C LYS A 124 21.15 3.03 -13.40
N SER A 125 19.84 3.17 -13.21
CA SER A 125 18.79 2.17 -13.52
C SER A 125 18.84 0.87 -12.70
N THR A 126 18.08 0.87 -11.60
CA THR A 126 17.03 -0.12 -11.23
C THR A 126 17.35 -1.63 -11.11
N GLN A 127 16.71 -2.21 -10.09
CA GLN A 127 16.32 -3.62 -9.85
C GLN A 127 17.09 -4.37 -8.76
N GLU A 128 16.52 -4.87 -7.63
CA GLU A 128 15.39 -5.78 -7.30
C GLU A 128 15.53 -7.25 -7.78
N SER A 129 16.06 -8.08 -6.86
CA SER A 129 15.95 -9.55 -6.66
C SER A 129 16.76 -9.84 -5.36
N ASP A 130 16.31 -10.53 -4.31
CA ASP A 130 15.70 -11.87 -4.18
C ASP A 130 16.69 -13.03 -4.48
N GLU A 131 16.44 -14.20 -3.88
CA GLU A 131 17.23 -15.47 -3.86
C GLU A 131 18.38 -15.68 -2.83
N GLU A 132 18.54 -16.97 -2.48
CA GLU A 132 19.35 -17.53 -1.40
C GLU A 132 20.82 -17.88 -1.76
N LEU A 133 21.51 -18.53 -0.81
CA LEU A 133 22.70 -19.39 -0.91
C LEU A 133 24.12 -18.76 -0.86
N GLN A 134 24.71 -18.95 0.32
CA GLN A 134 25.90 -19.80 0.56
C GLN A 134 27.33 -19.24 0.32
N MET A 135 28.12 -19.35 1.40
CA MET A 135 29.59 -19.45 1.48
C MET A 135 30.49 -18.45 0.74
N HIS A 136 31.27 -17.70 1.54
CA HIS A 136 32.70 -17.59 1.28
C HIS A 136 33.50 -17.99 2.53
N THR A 137 34.27 -19.06 2.41
CA THR A 137 35.27 -19.47 3.39
C THR A 137 36.58 -18.71 3.15
N THR A 138 36.96 -17.83 4.07
CA THR A 138 38.34 -17.33 4.16
C THR A 138 38.84 -17.50 5.59
N ALA A 139 39.57 -18.58 5.83
CA ALA A 139 40.22 -18.85 7.11
C ALA A 139 41.54 -18.09 7.21
N ALA A 140 41.60 -17.09 8.10
CA ALA A 140 42.85 -16.47 8.56
C ALA A 140 42.65 -15.83 9.96
N SER A 141 42.47 -16.70 10.95
CA SER A 141 42.87 -16.55 12.36
C SER A 141 42.97 -15.15 12.99
N ALA A 142 41.92 -14.78 13.74
CA ALA A 142 42.09 -14.03 14.99
C ALA A 142 41.03 -14.52 16.00
N SER A 143 41.46 -15.29 17.00
CA SER A 143 40.57 -15.91 17.98
C SER A 143 40.13 -14.92 19.05
N THR A 144 38.90 -14.40 18.97
CA THR A 144 38.11 -14.10 20.16
C THR A 144 36.68 -14.60 19.98
N SER A 145 36.28 -15.52 20.85
CA SER A 145 34.88 -15.90 21.02
C SER A 145 34.14 -14.77 21.75
N SER A 146 33.86 -13.67 21.06
CA SER A 146 32.81 -12.77 21.51
C SER A 146 31.46 -13.44 21.23
N GLU A 147 30.80 -13.91 22.30
CA GLU A 147 29.36 -14.13 22.27
C GLU A 147 28.72 -12.96 21.52
N LEU A 148 27.82 -13.25 20.59
CA LEU A 148 27.00 -12.23 19.96
C LEU A 148 26.22 -11.60 21.11
N ASN A 149 26.66 -10.43 21.59
CA ASN A 149 26.08 -9.84 22.78
C ASN A 149 24.78 -9.18 22.35
N LEU A 150 23.75 -10.02 22.21
CA LEU A 150 22.42 -9.68 21.68
C LEU A 150 21.77 -8.54 22.49
N LYS A 151 22.28 -8.27 23.71
CA LYS A 151 21.85 -7.20 24.60
C LYS A 151 22.39 -5.81 24.21
N ASP A 152 23.36 -5.70 23.30
CA ASP A 152 23.89 -4.40 22.84
C ASP A 152 22.91 -3.71 21.87
N PRO A 153 22.30 -2.56 22.25
CA PRO A 153 21.34 -1.85 21.39
C PRO A 153 21.96 -1.40 20.06
N ASN A 154 23.26 -1.15 20.02
CA ASN A 154 23.96 -0.72 18.80
C ASN A 154 24.14 -1.87 17.79
N LYS A 155 23.86 -3.11 18.20
CA LYS A 155 24.00 -4.33 17.39
C LYS A 155 22.68 -5.05 17.15
N TYR A 156 21.70 -4.91 18.05
CA TYR A 156 20.42 -5.59 17.92
C TYR A 156 19.26 -4.85 18.58
N CYS A 157 18.13 -4.78 17.86
CA CYS A 157 16.86 -4.31 18.39
C CYS A 157 15.93 -5.49 18.66
N TYR A 158 15.68 -5.81 19.94
CA TYR A 158 14.72 -6.85 20.33
C TYR A 158 13.29 -6.55 19.90
N LEU A 159 12.83 -5.30 20.08
CA LEU A 159 11.46 -4.92 19.72
C LEU A 159 11.19 -5.19 18.24
N CYS A 160 12.14 -4.95 17.35
CA CYS A 160 11.97 -5.15 15.91
C CYS A 160 12.59 -6.43 15.35
N THR A 161 13.32 -7.20 16.16
CA THR A 161 14.16 -8.34 15.77
C THR A 161 15.07 -8.04 14.57
N VAL A 162 15.85 -6.96 14.67
CA VAL A 162 16.77 -6.49 13.61
C VAL A 162 18.18 -6.35 14.17
N SER A 163 19.16 -6.93 13.48
CA SER A 163 20.59 -6.70 13.75
C SER A 163 21.14 -5.53 12.93
N PHE A 164 22.16 -4.85 13.48
CA PHE A 164 22.82 -3.70 12.87
C PHE A 164 24.31 -3.97 12.69
N THR A 165 24.86 -3.52 11.56
CA THR A 165 26.28 -3.62 11.24
C THR A 165 27.11 -2.48 11.84
N ASP A 166 26.48 -1.33 12.13
CA ASP A 166 27.13 -0.12 12.65
C ASP A 166 26.18 0.68 13.57
N PRO A 167 26.69 1.32 14.66
CA PRO A 167 25.87 2.10 15.59
C PRO A 167 25.05 3.23 14.96
N MET A 168 25.50 3.87 13.87
CA MET A 168 24.72 4.92 13.19
C MET A 168 23.46 4.34 12.53
N THR A 169 23.53 3.09 12.06
CA THR A 169 22.37 2.39 11.48
C THR A 169 21.39 1.99 12.58
N ALA A 170 21.88 1.57 13.74
CA ALA A 170 21.07 1.34 14.93
C ALA A 170 20.36 2.63 15.39
N LEU A 171 21.10 3.74 15.51
CA LEU A 171 20.54 5.05 15.91
C LEU A 171 19.46 5.54 14.92
N GLN A 172 19.68 5.38 13.61
CA GLN A 172 18.69 5.70 12.59
C GLN A 172 17.43 4.80 12.69
N HIS A 173 17.59 3.54 13.10
CA HIS A 173 16.47 2.64 13.37
C HIS A 173 15.64 3.08 14.59
N TYR A 174 16.26 3.35 15.74
CA TYR A 174 15.55 3.75 16.96
C TYR A 174 14.78 5.06 16.79
N ASN A 175 15.36 6.03 16.06
CA ASN A 175 14.68 7.28 15.70
C ASN A 175 13.67 7.14 14.54
N GLY A 176 13.48 5.92 14.01
CA GLY A 176 12.59 5.65 12.89
C GLY A 176 11.12 5.50 13.30
N ARG A 177 10.20 6.10 12.52
CA ARG A 177 8.74 6.02 12.73
C ARG A 177 8.20 4.59 12.91
N LYS A 178 8.84 3.59 12.27
CA LYS A 178 8.49 2.17 12.42
C LYS A 178 8.80 1.64 13.81
N HIS A 179 9.97 1.98 14.36
CA HIS A 179 10.38 1.60 15.71
C HIS A 179 9.51 2.29 16.75
N GLN A 180 9.39 3.61 16.69
CA GLN A 180 8.57 4.43 17.60
C GLN A 180 7.12 3.92 17.71
N LYS A 181 6.48 3.58 16.57
CA LYS A 181 5.12 3.00 16.61
C LYS A 181 5.04 1.63 17.28
N LYS A 182 6.10 0.81 17.17
CA LYS A 182 6.14 -0.50 17.84
C LYS A 182 6.44 -0.36 19.33
N GLN A 183 7.31 0.56 19.71
CA GLN A 183 7.60 0.93 21.09
C GLN A 183 6.35 1.48 21.80
N ALA A 184 5.68 2.50 21.24
CA ALA A 184 4.47 3.07 21.83
C ALA A 184 3.33 2.05 21.97
N ARG A 185 3.25 1.05 21.07
CA ARG A 185 2.31 -0.08 21.23
C ARG A 185 2.74 -1.00 22.38
N GLN A 186 4.03 -1.23 22.58
CA GLN A 186 4.53 -2.07 23.67
C GLN A 186 4.30 -1.39 25.02
N GLU A 187 4.53 -0.08 25.12
CA GLU A 187 4.25 0.73 26.32
C GLU A 187 2.77 0.61 26.74
N LEU A 188 1.84 0.86 25.82
CA LEU A 188 0.40 0.68 26.06
C LEU A 188 0.00 -0.76 26.43
N LEU A 189 0.73 -1.77 25.95
CA LEU A 189 0.47 -3.18 26.29
C LEU A 189 1.00 -3.55 27.68
N ASN A 190 2.08 -2.90 28.13
CA ASN A 190 2.60 -3.07 29.47
C ASN A 190 1.66 -2.40 30.49
N GLU A 191 1.23 -1.16 30.23
CA GLU A 191 0.28 -0.43 31.10
C GLU A 191 -1.04 -1.18 31.34
N LEU A 192 -1.50 -1.97 30.37
CA LEU A 192 -2.70 -2.81 30.48
C LEU A 192 -2.46 -4.18 31.18
N GLY A 193 -1.20 -4.53 31.49
CA GLY A 193 -0.81 -5.78 32.14
C GLY A 193 -0.53 -5.66 33.64
N ASP A 194 -0.39 -4.44 34.17
CA ASP A 194 -0.07 -4.18 35.58
C ASP A 194 -1.33 -4.09 36.49
N ASP A 195 -2.55 -4.14 35.93
CA ASP A 195 -3.83 -4.06 36.69
C ASP A 195 -4.24 -5.40 37.37
N GLU A 196 -3.57 -6.53 37.09
CA GLU A 196 -3.93 -7.87 37.57
C GLU A 196 -3.18 -8.34 38.85
N GLN A 197 -2.69 -7.42 39.71
CA GLN A 197 -2.05 -7.76 40.99
C GLN A 197 -2.45 -6.87 42.19
N LEU A 198 -3.74 -6.56 42.34
CA LEU A 198 -4.29 -5.91 43.56
C LEU A 198 -5.56 -6.58 44.12
N ASP A 199 -5.65 -7.92 44.10
CA ASP A 199 -6.67 -8.67 44.89
C ASP A 199 -6.20 -9.98 45.56
N ASP A 200 -4.98 -10.06 46.09
CA ASP A 200 -4.64 -11.11 47.08
C ASP A 200 -3.82 -10.56 48.27
N SER A 201 -4.53 -9.99 49.25
CA SER A 201 -4.12 -9.92 50.67
C SER A 201 -5.24 -9.34 51.57
N LEU A 202 -5.92 -10.25 52.27
CA LEU A 202 -6.50 -10.13 53.63
C LEU A 202 -7.42 -8.94 53.96
#